data_AF-A0A093EZ43-F1
#
_entry.id   AF-A0A093EZ43-F1
#
_cell.length_a   1.000
_cell.length_b   1.000
_cell.length_c   1.000
_cell.angle_alpha   90.00
_cell.angle_beta   90.00
_cell.angle_gamma   90.00
#
_symmetry.space_group_name_H-M   'P 1'
#
loop_
_entity.id
_entity.type
_entity.pdbx_description
1 polymer ?
#
loop_
_entity_poly.entity_id
_entity_poly.type
_entity_poly.pdbx_seq_one_letter_code
_entity_poly.pdbx_strand_id
1 'polypeptide(L)'
;MAVITAISCAFLFSILCETSAFTLPNSTDLLLSDHNFTDIETALAAHLDSAKIPKARRKRYISQNDMIAILDYHNQVRGKVFPPASNMEYMVWDETLAKSAEAWAATCIWDHGPSYLLRFLGQNLSVRTGRYRSILQLVKPWYDEVKDYAFPYPQDCNPRCPMRCYGPVCTHYTQMVWATSNRIGCAIHTCHNMNVWGSVWRQAVYLVCNYAPKGNWIGEAPYKVGVPCLACPPSYGGSCTDNLCFPGVTSNYLYWFK
;
A
#
# COMPACT_ATOMS: atom_id res chain seq x y z
N MET A 1 47.74 -43.64 37.73
CA MET A 1 47.96 -44.94 37.06
C MET A 1 46.76 -45.83 37.36
N ALA A 2 46.28 -46.56 36.33
CA ALA A 2 45.34 -47.69 36.33
C ALA A 2 43.95 -47.53 36.99
N VAL A 3 42.84 -47.50 36.23
CA VAL A 3 42.04 -48.59 35.59
C VAL A 3 41.23 -49.43 36.62
N ILE A 4 39.92 -49.62 36.35
CA ILE A 4 39.15 -50.91 36.32
C ILE A 4 37.71 -50.83 36.91
N THR A 5 36.72 -51.01 35.98
CA THR A 5 35.40 -51.73 36.00
C THR A 5 34.29 -51.34 37.00
N ALA A 6 33.08 -50.96 36.56
CA ALA A 6 31.96 -51.71 35.94
C ALA A 6 31.09 -52.49 36.95
N ILE A 7 29.76 -52.31 36.89
CA ILE A 7 28.70 -53.35 37.01
C ILE A 7 27.30 -52.70 36.85
N SER A 8 26.49 -53.36 36.03
CA SER A 8 25.08 -53.13 35.69
C SER A 8 24.11 -53.32 36.85
N CYS A 9 22.93 -52.69 36.78
CA CYS A 9 21.67 -53.40 37.04
C CYS A 9 20.48 -52.67 36.40
N ALA A 10 19.78 -53.39 35.54
CA ALA A 10 18.56 -52.97 34.87
C ALA A 10 17.34 -53.29 35.74
N PHE A 11 16.34 -52.40 35.74
CA PHE A 11 14.97 -52.75 36.12
C PHE A 11 14.02 -52.33 34.98
N LEU A 12 13.36 -53.35 34.42
CA LEU A 12 12.25 -53.26 33.48
C LEU A 12 10.98 -52.87 34.22
N PHE A 13 10.15 -52.01 33.62
CA PHE A 13 8.70 -52.23 33.57
C PHE A 13 8.13 -51.55 32.31
N SER A 14 7.54 -52.36 31.45
CA SER A 14 6.82 -52.03 30.22
C SER A 14 5.49 -51.32 30.49
N ILE A 15 5.03 -50.46 29.56
CA ILE A 15 3.64 -50.41 29.04
C ILE A 15 3.66 -49.67 27.69
N LEU A 16 2.96 -50.25 26.71
CA LEU A 16 2.73 -49.81 25.33
C LEU A 16 1.80 -48.59 25.28
N CYS A 17 1.96 -47.69 24.29
CA CYS A 17 0.93 -47.37 23.29
C CYS A 17 1.39 -46.27 22.30
N GLU A 18 1.38 -46.65 21.01
CA GLU A 18 1.11 -45.88 19.78
C GLU A 18 1.84 -44.55 19.50
N THR A 19 2.82 -44.64 18.59
CA THR A 19 3.35 -43.54 17.79
C THR A 19 2.63 -43.46 16.44
N SER A 20 1.86 -42.39 16.19
CA SER A 20 1.46 -42.03 14.83
C SER A 20 2.56 -41.15 14.21
N ALA A 21 3.48 -41.79 13.49
CA ALA A 21 4.43 -41.08 12.64
C ALA A 21 3.69 -40.55 11.40
N PHE A 22 3.64 -39.22 11.24
CA PHE A 22 3.23 -38.62 9.97
C PHE A 22 4.38 -38.77 8.97
N THR A 23 4.21 -39.69 8.03
CA THR A 23 5.07 -39.80 6.84
C THR A 23 4.72 -38.68 5.86
N LEU A 24 5.70 -37.83 5.56
CA LEU A 24 5.61 -36.91 4.41
C LEU A 24 5.87 -37.72 3.13
N PRO A 25 4.99 -37.66 2.11
CA PRO A 25 5.30 -38.28 0.83
C PRO A 25 6.36 -37.47 0.05
N ASN A 26 7.25 -38.24 -0.60
CA ASN A 26 8.40 -37.81 -1.38
C ASN A 26 7.99 -37.20 -2.74
N SER A 27 8.84 -36.33 -3.29
CA SER A 27 8.56 -35.42 -4.40
C SER A 27 8.78 -36.00 -5.81
N THR A 28 8.12 -37.11 -6.17
CA THR A 28 8.29 -37.68 -7.53
C THR A 28 7.05 -38.19 -8.28
N ASP A 29 5.82 -38.05 -7.78
CA ASP A 29 4.61 -38.48 -8.52
C ASP A 29 3.69 -37.32 -8.95
N LEU A 30 4.27 -36.18 -9.35
CA LEU A 30 3.53 -35.10 -10.02
C LEU A 30 3.80 -35.11 -11.53
N LEU A 31 3.37 -36.17 -12.21
CA LEU A 31 3.11 -36.08 -13.66
C LEU A 31 1.88 -36.92 -14.00
N LEU A 32 0.94 -36.24 -14.67
CA LEU A 32 -0.28 -36.74 -15.34
C LEU A 32 -1.56 -36.84 -14.49
N SER A 33 -2.20 -35.70 -14.27
CA SER A 33 -3.61 -35.54 -14.64
C SER A 33 -3.97 -34.06 -14.76
N ASP A 34 -4.65 -33.70 -15.85
CA ASP A 34 -5.22 -32.39 -16.12
C ASP A 34 -6.34 -32.08 -15.11
N HIS A 35 -5.98 -31.73 -13.88
CA HIS A 35 -6.94 -31.17 -12.94
C HIS A 35 -7.05 -29.66 -13.16
N ASN A 36 -8.25 -29.26 -13.54
CA ASN A 36 -8.64 -27.88 -13.82
C ASN A 36 -8.35 -27.02 -12.58
N PHE A 37 -7.65 -25.90 -12.74
CA PHE A 37 -7.26 -24.99 -11.64
C PHE A 37 -8.46 -24.58 -10.76
N THR A 38 -9.66 -24.56 -11.35
CA THR A 38 -10.94 -24.31 -10.68
C THR A 38 -11.31 -25.36 -9.63
N ASP A 39 -10.89 -26.61 -9.77
CA ASP A 39 -11.23 -27.68 -8.82
C ASP A 39 -10.42 -27.56 -7.52
N ILE A 40 -9.19 -27.04 -7.61
CA ILE A 40 -8.34 -26.77 -6.44
C ILE A 40 -8.86 -25.55 -5.66
N GLU A 41 -9.28 -24.48 -6.34
CA GLU A 41 -9.91 -23.32 -5.68
C GLU A 41 -11.23 -23.71 -5.01
N THR A 42 -12.01 -24.58 -5.65
CA THR A 42 -13.31 -25.04 -5.12
C THR A 42 -13.11 -25.96 -3.91
N ALA A 43 -12.13 -26.86 -3.96
CA ALA A 43 -11.77 -27.72 -2.83
C ALA A 43 -11.19 -26.91 -1.65
N LEU A 44 -10.36 -25.90 -1.93
CA LEU A 44 -9.81 -25.00 -0.92
C LEU A 44 -10.91 -24.13 -0.28
N ALA A 45 -11.85 -23.62 -1.08
CA ALA A 45 -13.01 -22.87 -0.59
C ALA A 45 -13.91 -23.74 0.30
N ALA A 46 -14.18 -24.99 -0.12
CA ALA A 46 -14.96 -25.94 0.67
C ALA A 46 -14.26 -26.31 1.99
N HIS A 47 -12.93 -26.43 2.00
CA HIS A 47 -12.17 -26.68 3.22
C HIS A 47 -12.20 -25.50 4.19
N LEU A 48 -12.16 -24.26 3.67
CA LEU A 48 -12.24 -23.04 4.46
C LEU A 48 -13.65 -22.78 5.03
N ASP A 49 -14.70 -23.23 4.36
CA ASP A 49 -16.09 -23.13 4.86
C ASP A 49 -16.44 -24.24 5.87
N SER A 50 -15.83 -25.43 5.74
CA SER A 50 -16.00 -26.54 6.69
C SER A 50 -15.30 -26.28 8.02
N ALA A 51 -14.15 -25.60 7.98
CA ALA A 51 -13.52 -25.06 9.17
C ALA A 51 -14.35 -23.85 9.63
N LYS A 52 -15.13 -24.00 10.71
CA LYS A 52 -15.77 -22.89 11.45
C LYS A 52 -14.70 -21.98 12.10
N ILE A 53 -13.73 -21.51 11.32
CA ILE A 53 -12.80 -20.46 11.69
C ILE A 53 -13.68 -19.22 11.81
N PRO A 54 -13.81 -18.62 13.02
CA PRO A 54 -14.48 -17.35 13.14
C PRO A 54 -13.77 -16.40 12.18
N LYS A 55 -14.46 -15.89 11.14
CA LYS A 55 -14.00 -14.73 10.38
C LYS A 55 -14.02 -13.57 11.36
N ALA A 56 -13.00 -13.49 12.21
CA ALA A 56 -12.78 -12.36 13.10
C ALA A 56 -12.72 -11.14 12.18
N ARG A 57 -13.71 -10.27 12.29
CA ARG A 57 -13.77 -9.03 11.51
C ARG A 57 -12.57 -8.19 11.94
N ARG A 58 -11.44 -8.37 11.26
CA ARG A 58 -10.21 -7.61 11.53
C ARG A 58 -10.55 -6.14 11.38
N LYS A 59 -10.43 -5.39 12.46
CA LYS A 59 -10.69 -3.95 12.48
C LYS A 59 -9.64 -3.30 11.57
N ARG A 60 -10.09 -2.66 10.48
CA ARG A 60 -9.21 -1.90 9.58
C ARG A 60 -8.46 -0.83 10.37
N TYR A 61 -7.22 -0.59 10.01
CA TYR A 61 -6.40 0.44 10.65
C TYR A 61 -6.80 1.86 10.23
N ILE A 62 -7.73 2.01 9.28
CA ILE A 62 -8.31 3.29 8.88
C ILE A 62 -9.85 3.20 8.88
N SER A 63 -10.51 4.27 9.29
CA SER A 63 -11.98 4.34 9.29
C SER A 63 -12.51 4.65 7.88
N GLN A 64 -13.77 4.27 7.59
CA GLN A 64 -14.40 4.56 6.31
C GLN A 64 -14.47 6.06 6.01
N ASN A 65 -14.74 6.88 7.03
CA ASN A 65 -14.78 8.34 6.91
C ASN A 65 -13.40 8.91 6.60
N ASP A 66 -12.34 8.37 7.21
CA ASP A 66 -10.98 8.80 6.92
C ASP A 66 -10.56 8.39 5.50
N MET A 67 -10.91 7.18 5.05
CA MET A 67 -10.66 6.73 3.67
C MET A 67 -11.29 7.69 2.65
N ILE A 68 -12.57 8.04 2.84
CA ILE A 68 -13.30 8.97 1.98
C ILE A 68 -12.64 10.35 2.02
N ALA A 69 -12.33 10.88 3.21
CA ALA A 69 -11.70 12.17 3.35
C ALA A 69 -10.32 12.25 2.65
N ILE A 70 -9.50 11.20 2.76
CA ILE A 70 -8.21 11.12 2.04
C ILE A 70 -8.45 11.15 0.53
N LEU A 71 -9.34 10.29 0.03
CA LEU A 71 -9.58 10.13 -1.41
C LEU A 71 -10.16 11.41 -2.03
N ASP A 72 -11.17 11.99 -1.39
CA ASP A 72 -11.81 13.23 -1.82
C ASP A 72 -10.81 14.39 -1.85
N TYR A 73 -9.96 14.49 -0.82
CA TYR A 73 -8.94 15.53 -0.78
C TYR A 73 -7.88 15.34 -1.87
N HIS A 74 -7.44 14.11 -2.16
CA HIS A 74 -6.54 13.84 -3.28
C HIS A 74 -7.16 14.24 -4.62
N ASN A 75 -8.38 13.81 -4.91
CA ASN A 75 -9.04 14.16 -6.16
C ASN A 75 -9.33 15.66 -6.27
N GLN A 76 -9.67 16.33 -5.15
CA GLN A 76 -9.82 17.77 -5.11
C GLN A 76 -8.53 18.50 -5.50
N VAL A 77 -7.38 18.11 -4.94
CA VAL A 77 -6.11 18.79 -5.27
C VAL A 77 -5.64 18.47 -6.69
N ARG A 78 -5.86 17.24 -7.16
CA ARG A 78 -5.54 16.79 -8.53
C ARG A 78 -6.32 17.58 -9.58
N GLY A 79 -7.61 17.85 -9.35
CA GLY A 79 -8.45 18.62 -10.27
C GLY A 79 -8.19 20.13 -10.27
N LYS A 80 -7.36 20.63 -9.35
CA LYS A 80 -7.08 22.06 -9.12
C LYS A 80 -5.60 22.44 -9.29
N VAL A 81 -4.79 21.55 -9.87
CA VAL A 81 -3.36 21.83 -10.07
C VAL A 81 -3.13 23.02 -10.98
N PHE A 82 -2.03 23.73 -10.73
CA PHE A 82 -1.51 24.76 -11.62
C PHE A 82 -0.03 24.48 -11.91
N PRO A 83 0.41 24.48 -13.19
CA PRO A 83 -0.41 24.65 -14.40
C PRO A 83 -1.46 23.53 -14.60
N PRO A 84 -2.54 23.75 -15.39
CA PRO A 84 -3.56 22.73 -15.58
C PRO A 84 -3.01 21.46 -16.24
N ALA A 85 -3.50 20.30 -15.78
CA ALA A 85 -3.09 18.99 -16.26
C ALA A 85 -4.04 18.43 -17.32
N SER A 86 -3.52 18.01 -18.46
CA SER A 86 -4.32 17.42 -19.54
C SER A 86 -4.60 15.92 -19.40
N ASN A 87 -3.86 15.22 -18.53
CA ASN A 87 -3.89 13.76 -18.40
C ASN A 87 -4.10 13.26 -16.96
N MET A 88 -4.61 14.10 -16.05
CA MET A 88 -4.75 13.75 -14.64
C MET A 88 -5.83 12.68 -14.45
N GLU A 89 -5.47 11.47 -14.02
CA GLU A 89 -6.45 10.40 -13.78
C GLU A 89 -7.18 10.57 -12.45
N TYR A 90 -8.46 10.19 -12.40
CA TYR A 90 -9.21 10.11 -11.16
C TYR A 90 -8.62 9.01 -10.27
N MET A 91 -8.37 9.34 -9.01
CA MET A 91 -7.79 8.40 -8.04
C MET A 91 -8.90 7.59 -7.37
N VAL A 92 -8.67 6.29 -7.21
CA VAL A 92 -9.57 5.35 -6.54
C VAL A 92 -8.91 4.71 -5.32
N TRP A 93 -9.72 4.25 -4.36
CA TRP A 93 -9.20 3.48 -3.24
C TRP A 93 -8.84 2.05 -3.67
N ASP A 94 -7.70 1.55 -3.20
CA ASP A 94 -7.24 0.18 -3.44
C ASP A 94 -6.97 -0.53 -2.11
N GLU A 95 -7.77 -1.55 -1.82
CA GLU A 95 -7.68 -2.31 -0.57
C GLU A 95 -6.39 -3.13 -0.44
N THR A 96 -5.74 -3.48 -1.56
CA THR A 96 -4.45 -4.18 -1.53
C THR A 96 -3.34 -3.23 -1.09
N LEU A 97 -3.35 -2.00 -1.62
CA LEU A 97 -2.44 -0.94 -1.18
C LEU A 97 -2.65 -0.60 0.29
N ALA A 98 -3.92 -0.53 0.75
CA ALA A 98 -4.26 -0.24 2.14
C ALA A 98 -3.77 -1.34 3.10
N LYS A 99 -3.91 -2.61 2.74
CA LYS A 99 -3.36 -3.74 3.51
C LYS A 99 -1.83 -3.69 3.60
N SER A 100 -1.16 -3.34 2.51
CA SER A 100 0.30 -3.16 2.51
C SER A 100 0.71 -1.97 3.40
N ALA A 101 -0.02 -0.87 3.35
CA ALA A 101 0.20 0.29 4.22
C ALA A 101 -0.03 -0.06 5.69
N GLU A 102 -1.05 -0.87 6.00
CA GLU A 102 -1.32 -1.35 7.37
C GLU A 102 -0.15 -2.18 7.91
N ALA A 103 0.35 -3.12 7.10
CA ALA A 103 1.51 -3.92 7.47
C ALA A 103 2.75 -3.07 7.76
N TRP A 104 2.99 -2.02 6.97
CA TRP A 104 4.12 -1.10 7.19
C TRP A 104 3.91 -0.19 8.39
N ALA A 105 2.73 0.42 8.54
CA ALA A 105 2.42 1.31 9.66
C ALA A 105 2.55 0.62 11.02
N ALA A 106 2.21 -0.68 11.09
CA ALA A 106 2.34 -1.50 12.30
C ALA A 106 3.80 -1.75 12.74
N THR A 107 4.79 -1.53 11.86
CA THR A 107 6.21 -1.68 12.23
C THR A 107 6.71 -0.57 13.14
N CYS A 108 6.02 0.58 13.17
CA CYS A 108 6.46 1.77 13.92
C CYS A 108 7.89 2.22 13.58
N ILE A 109 8.27 2.08 12.31
CA ILE A 109 9.53 2.58 11.75
C ILE A 109 9.22 3.84 10.96
N TRP A 110 9.84 4.96 11.34
CA TRP A 110 9.78 6.22 10.60
C TRP A 110 10.74 6.19 9.40
N ASP A 111 10.41 5.35 8.43
CA ASP A 111 11.13 5.23 7.16
C ASP A 111 10.19 4.67 6.08
N HIS A 112 10.58 4.80 4.82
CA HIS A 112 9.84 4.23 3.70
C HIS A 112 10.01 2.71 3.64
N GLY A 113 8.95 1.99 3.28
CA GLY A 113 9.05 0.56 3.04
C GLY A 113 7.73 -0.20 2.86
N PRO A 114 7.81 -1.54 2.77
CA PRO A 114 9.06 -2.31 2.72
C PRO A 114 9.79 -2.13 1.38
N SER A 115 11.13 -2.14 1.42
CA SER A 115 12.00 -1.77 0.28
C SER A 115 11.70 -2.53 -1.02
N TYR A 116 11.35 -3.82 -0.92
CA TYR A 116 11.05 -4.66 -2.09
C TYR A 116 9.79 -4.23 -2.85
N LEU A 117 8.89 -3.48 -2.22
CA LEU A 117 7.69 -2.92 -2.86
C LEU A 117 7.92 -1.52 -3.43
N LEU A 118 8.82 -0.72 -2.85
CA LEU A 118 9.02 0.69 -3.22
C LEU A 118 9.49 0.90 -4.68
N ARG A 119 9.95 -0.15 -5.36
CA ARG A 119 10.21 -0.13 -6.82
C ARG A 119 8.95 -0.07 -7.67
N PHE A 120 7.81 -0.51 -7.15
CA PHE A 120 6.53 -0.61 -7.87
C PHE A 120 5.47 0.38 -7.39
N LEU A 121 5.59 0.87 -6.16
CA LEU A 121 4.63 1.81 -5.55
C LEU A 121 5.29 3.12 -5.13
N GLY A 122 4.48 4.17 -5.13
CA GLY A 122 4.76 5.42 -4.42
C GLY A 122 4.35 5.29 -2.96
N GLN A 123 4.95 6.08 -2.07
CA GLN A 123 4.58 6.10 -0.66
C GLN A 123 4.76 7.48 -0.05
N ASN A 124 3.73 7.98 0.60
CA ASN A 124 3.80 9.16 1.45
C ASN A 124 3.61 8.77 2.91
N LEU A 125 4.39 9.41 3.78
CA LEU A 125 4.41 9.17 5.21
C LEU A 125 4.06 10.46 5.95
N SER A 126 3.32 10.34 7.05
CA SER A 126 3.05 11.47 7.93
C SER A 126 3.03 11.01 9.36
N VAL A 127 3.63 11.81 10.25
CA VAL A 127 3.71 11.51 11.67
C VAL A 127 3.38 12.74 12.49
N ARG A 128 2.70 12.52 13.61
CA ARG A 128 2.48 13.56 14.61
C ARG A 128 2.39 12.97 16.00
N THR A 129 2.56 13.83 17.01
CA THR A 129 2.22 13.49 18.39
C THR A 129 0.76 13.80 18.70
N GLY A 130 0.24 13.10 19.71
CA GLY A 130 -1.07 13.36 20.30
C GLY A 130 -2.24 12.96 19.40
N ARG A 131 -3.46 13.30 19.86
CA ARG A 131 -4.70 12.94 19.14
C ARG A 131 -4.89 13.80 17.90
N TYR A 132 -5.41 13.20 16.83
CA TYR A 132 -5.90 13.92 15.66
C TYR A 132 -7.42 14.06 15.69
N ARG A 133 -7.93 15.17 15.15
CA ARG A 133 -9.39 15.40 15.02
C ARG A 133 -9.90 15.05 13.63
N SER A 134 -9.04 15.15 12.63
CA SER A 134 -9.33 14.84 11.23
C SER A 134 -8.07 14.28 10.59
N ILE A 135 -8.22 13.22 9.80
CA ILE A 135 -7.10 12.61 9.06
C ILE A 135 -6.40 13.60 8.13
N LEU A 136 -7.11 14.63 7.67
CA LEU A 136 -6.55 15.68 6.82
C LEU A 136 -5.46 16.50 7.50
N GLN A 137 -5.36 16.48 8.83
CA GLN A 137 -4.23 17.08 9.55
C GLN A 137 -2.89 16.39 9.22
N LEU A 138 -2.92 15.13 8.78
CA LEU A 138 -1.73 14.38 8.36
C LEU A 138 -1.49 14.48 6.85
N VAL A 139 -2.52 14.78 6.05
CA VAL A 139 -2.44 14.78 4.57
C VAL A 139 -2.22 16.18 3.99
N LYS A 140 -2.83 17.23 4.54
CA LYS A 140 -2.67 18.61 4.05
C LYS A 140 -1.21 19.08 4.01
N PRO A 141 -0.33 18.73 4.98
CA PRO A 141 1.08 19.09 4.89
C PRO A 141 1.79 18.57 3.65
N TRP A 142 1.36 17.43 3.08
CA TRP A 142 1.88 16.95 1.80
C TRP A 142 1.50 17.88 0.64
N TYR A 143 0.28 18.40 0.63
CA TYR A 143 -0.15 19.36 -0.39
C TYR A 143 0.54 20.72 -0.22
N ASP A 144 0.76 21.15 1.03
CA ASP A 144 1.35 22.46 1.33
C ASP A 144 2.76 22.63 0.74
N GLU A 145 3.46 21.54 0.39
CA GLU A 145 4.75 21.59 -0.33
C GLU A 145 4.63 22.24 -1.72
N VAL A 146 3.41 22.37 -2.27
CA VAL A 146 3.17 23.12 -3.52
C VAL A 146 3.72 24.54 -3.48
N LYS A 147 3.75 25.16 -2.30
CA LYS A 147 4.29 26.52 -2.10
C LYS A 147 5.79 26.62 -2.42
N ASP A 148 6.49 25.50 -2.32
CA ASP A 148 7.93 25.37 -2.47
C ASP A 148 8.32 24.67 -3.78
N TYR A 149 7.33 24.18 -4.54
CA TYR A 149 7.53 23.43 -5.77
C TYR A 149 7.32 24.30 -7.01
N ALA A 150 8.27 24.26 -7.94
CA ALA A 150 8.12 24.86 -9.26
C ALA A 150 7.96 23.78 -10.33
N PHE A 151 6.85 23.83 -11.06
CA PHE A 151 6.54 22.86 -12.10
C PHE A 151 7.54 22.95 -13.27
N PRO A 152 8.12 21.82 -13.74
CA PRO A 152 8.99 21.80 -14.91
C PRO A 152 8.14 21.79 -16.19
N TYR A 153 8.22 22.85 -16.98
CA TYR A 153 7.49 22.92 -18.25
C TYR A 153 8.18 22.08 -19.33
N PRO A 154 7.50 21.70 -20.42
CA PRO A 154 8.09 20.88 -21.48
C PRO A 154 9.42 21.41 -22.03
N GLN A 155 9.57 22.74 -22.15
CA GLN A 155 10.81 23.37 -22.60
C GLN A 155 11.99 23.23 -21.62
N ASP A 156 11.71 22.97 -20.34
CA ASP A 156 12.73 22.72 -19.32
C ASP A 156 13.22 21.25 -19.33
N CYS A 157 12.52 20.36 -20.02
CA CYS A 157 12.76 18.92 -20.01
C CYS A 157 13.63 18.48 -21.20
N ASN A 158 14.94 18.33 -21.00
CA ASN A 158 15.85 17.81 -22.03
C ASN A 158 17.11 17.15 -21.42
N PRO A 159 17.32 15.82 -21.54
CA PRO A 159 16.35 14.78 -21.88
C PRO A 159 15.42 14.43 -20.69
N ARG A 160 15.65 15.07 -19.53
CA ARG A 160 14.94 14.86 -18.27
C ARG A 160 14.38 16.18 -17.77
N CYS A 161 13.24 16.14 -17.09
CA CYS A 161 12.66 17.27 -16.40
C CYS A 161 13.41 17.54 -15.07
N PRO A 162 13.77 18.81 -14.77
CA PRO A 162 14.40 19.15 -13.50
C PRO A 162 13.38 19.11 -12.35
N MET A 163 13.80 18.58 -11.20
CA MET A 163 13.05 18.72 -9.95
C MET A 163 13.42 20.05 -9.30
N ARG A 164 12.47 21.01 -9.27
CA ARG A 164 12.68 22.34 -8.65
C ARG A 164 11.89 22.42 -7.34
N CYS A 165 12.60 22.20 -6.23
CA CYS A 165 12.06 22.30 -4.89
C CYS A 165 12.89 23.29 -4.07
N TYR A 166 12.26 24.30 -3.52
CA TYR A 166 12.89 25.36 -2.72
C TYR A 166 12.70 25.18 -1.21
N GLY A 167 11.88 24.18 -0.84
CA GLY A 167 11.62 23.77 0.54
C GLY A 167 12.41 22.50 0.90
N PRO A 168 12.21 22.00 2.12
CA PRO A 168 12.90 20.79 2.58
C PRO A 168 12.46 19.53 1.82
N VAL A 169 11.20 19.47 1.39
CA VAL A 169 10.59 18.35 0.66
C VAL A 169 9.50 18.87 -0.26
N CYS A 170 9.41 18.32 -1.48
CA CYS A 170 8.30 18.55 -2.42
C CYS A 170 7.72 17.24 -2.99
N THR A 171 8.32 16.10 -2.63
CA THR A 171 8.00 14.81 -3.24
C THR A 171 6.66 14.24 -2.76
N HIS A 172 6.15 14.68 -1.61
CA HIS A 172 4.83 14.26 -1.18
C HIS A 172 3.76 14.94 -2.04
N TYR A 173 3.89 16.25 -2.28
CA TYR A 173 3.01 16.98 -3.21
C TYR A 173 3.02 16.35 -4.60
N THR A 174 4.20 16.16 -5.20
CA THR A 174 4.29 15.61 -6.56
C THR A 174 3.71 14.20 -6.67
N GLN A 175 3.78 13.39 -5.60
CA GLN A 175 3.11 12.09 -5.56
C GLN A 175 1.59 12.22 -5.50
N MET A 176 1.05 13.17 -4.72
CA MET A 176 -0.41 13.40 -4.66
C MET A 176 -0.96 13.78 -6.04
N VAL A 177 -0.20 14.58 -6.79
CA VAL A 177 -0.60 15.08 -8.12
C VAL A 177 0.04 14.32 -9.28
N TRP A 178 0.53 13.10 -9.06
CA TRP A 178 1.09 12.31 -10.14
C TRP A 178 -0.01 11.76 -11.06
N ALA A 179 -0.04 12.19 -12.32
CA ALA A 179 -1.16 11.97 -13.25
C ALA A 179 -1.60 10.51 -13.32
N THR A 180 -0.64 9.59 -13.44
CA THR A 180 -0.92 8.16 -13.61
C THR A 180 -1.13 7.41 -12.31
N SER A 181 -0.80 7.98 -11.13
CA SER A 181 -1.08 7.35 -9.84
C SER A 181 -2.57 7.43 -9.55
N ASN A 182 -3.34 6.49 -10.09
CA ASN A 182 -4.80 6.46 -10.03
C ASN A 182 -5.33 5.55 -8.92
N ARG A 183 -4.48 4.93 -8.11
CA ARG A 183 -4.87 4.11 -6.95
C ARG A 183 -4.12 4.57 -5.70
N ILE A 184 -4.84 4.63 -4.58
CA ILE A 184 -4.28 4.91 -3.27
C ILE A 184 -4.84 3.93 -2.23
N GLY A 185 -4.01 3.53 -1.28
CA GLY A 185 -4.47 2.84 -0.08
C GLY A 185 -3.62 3.24 1.11
N CYS A 186 -4.27 3.57 2.22
CA CYS A 186 -3.61 4.09 3.41
C CYS A 186 -3.98 3.32 4.67
N ALA A 187 -3.14 3.45 5.69
CA ALA A 187 -3.41 2.98 7.03
C ALA A 187 -2.85 3.95 8.07
N ILE A 188 -3.53 4.08 9.20
CA ILE A 188 -3.08 4.88 10.33
C ILE A 188 -2.84 3.97 11.55
N HIS A 189 -1.72 4.18 12.23
CA HIS A 189 -1.35 3.42 13.41
C HIS A 189 -0.85 4.35 14.51
N THR A 190 -1.15 4.05 15.77
CA THR A 190 -0.59 4.78 16.91
C THR A 190 0.52 3.94 17.54
N CYS A 191 1.74 4.38 17.34
CA CYS A 191 2.95 3.74 17.85
C CYS A 191 3.21 4.17 19.30
N HIS A 192 3.41 3.21 20.19
CA HIS A 192 3.70 3.51 21.59
C HIS A 192 4.98 4.34 21.73
N ASN A 193 6.06 3.91 21.07
CA ASN A 193 7.32 4.63 20.91
C ASN A 193 7.73 4.53 19.44
N MET A 194 8.13 5.65 18.84
CA MET A 194 8.71 5.67 17.49
C MET A 194 9.88 6.65 17.46
N ASN A 195 11.02 6.24 16.91
CA ASN A 195 12.14 7.17 16.69
C ASN A 195 11.85 8.00 15.45
N VAL A 196 11.65 9.30 15.63
CA VAL A 196 11.36 10.28 14.59
C VAL A 196 12.43 11.35 14.64
N TRP A 197 13.23 11.46 13.57
CA TRP A 197 14.34 12.41 13.45
C TRP A 197 15.32 12.40 14.65
N GLY A 198 15.66 11.21 15.14
CA GLY A 198 16.60 11.04 16.25
C GLY A 198 16.00 11.23 17.64
N SER A 199 14.68 11.45 17.76
CA SER A 199 13.98 11.62 19.03
C SER A 199 12.86 10.59 19.18
N VAL A 200 12.69 10.03 20.39
CA VAL A 200 11.59 9.10 20.67
C VAL A 200 10.29 9.85 20.89
N TRP A 201 9.33 9.65 20.00
CA TRP A 201 7.98 10.20 20.09
C TRP A 201 7.07 9.15 20.72
N ARG A 202 6.45 9.50 21.86
CA ARG A 202 5.46 8.65 22.53
C ARG A 202 4.08 8.84 21.92
N GLN A 203 3.35 7.75 21.74
CA GLN A 203 2.00 7.77 21.15
C GLN A 203 1.98 8.51 19.80
N ALA A 204 2.96 8.18 18.95
CA ALA A 204 3.10 8.77 17.63
C ALA A 204 2.01 8.23 16.70
N VAL A 205 1.20 9.13 16.16
CA VAL A 205 0.20 8.79 15.14
C VAL A 205 0.91 8.80 13.79
N TYR A 206 0.97 7.65 13.15
CA TYR A 206 1.70 7.39 11.91
C TYR A 206 0.73 7.00 10.80
N LEU A 207 0.69 7.80 9.73
CA LEU A 207 -0.06 7.55 8.51
C LEU A 207 0.89 7.12 7.40
N VAL A 208 0.57 5.99 6.77
CA VAL A 208 1.23 5.48 5.57
C VAL A 208 0.21 5.47 4.45
N CYS A 209 0.52 6.07 3.31
CA CYS A 209 -0.28 6.00 2.09
C CYS A 209 0.56 5.46 0.93
N ASN A 210 0.10 4.38 0.31
CA ASN A 210 0.73 3.79 -0.87
C ASN A 210 -0.03 4.19 -2.14
N TYR A 211 0.71 4.43 -3.22
CA TYR A 211 0.19 4.88 -4.51
C TYR A 211 0.59 3.91 -5.62
N ALA A 212 -0.34 3.61 -6.52
CA ALA A 212 -0.05 2.83 -7.72
C ALA A 212 -0.78 3.42 -8.95
N PRO A 213 -0.20 3.28 -10.14
CA PRO A 213 1.24 3.13 -10.43
C PRO A 213 2.13 4.12 -9.66
N LYS A 214 3.41 3.74 -9.47
CA LYS A 214 4.41 4.58 -8.80
C LYS A 214 4.54 5.94 -9.51
N GLY A 215 4.57 7.01 -8.72
CA GLY A 215 4.93 8.35 -9.17
C GLY A 215 6.38 8.72 -8.83
N ASN A 216 6.71 10.00 -9.01
CA ASN A 216 8.04 10.57 -8.73
C ASN A 216 9.17 9.87 -9.48
N TRP A 217 8.95 9.55 -10.75
CA TRP A 217 10.00 9.04 -11.64
C TRP A 217 11.06 10.12 -11.86
N ILE A 218 12.33 9.73 -11.68
CA ILE A 218 13.46 10.67 -11.81
C ILE A 218 13.52 11.18 -13.24
N GLY A 219 13.44 12.50 -13.38
CA GLY A 219 13.49 13.15 -14.70
C GLY A 219 12.14 13.24 -15.40
N GLU A 220 11.03 12.96 -14.72
CA GLU A 220 9.68 13.13 -15.25
C GLU A 220 8.91 14.22 -14.50
N ALA A 221 8.04 14.93 -15.22
CA ALA A 221 7.08 15.86 -14.63
C ALA A 221 5.89 15.09 -14.04
N PRO A 222 5.22 15.60 -12.98
CA PRO A 222 4.09 14.90 -12.37
C PRO A 222 2.90 14.68 -13.30
N TYR A 223 2.70 15.55 -14.29
CA TYR A 223 1.60 15.49 -15.25
C TYR A 223 1.96 16.24 -16.53
N LYS A 224 1.13 16.11 -17.57
CA LYS A 224 1.26 16.87 -18.82
C LYS A 224 0.50 18.18 -18.71
N VAL A 225 1.16 19.30 -18.97
CA VAL A 225 0.49 20.61 -19.04
C VAL A 225 -0.47 20.63 -20.23
N GLY A 226 -1.67 21.18 -20.04
CA GLY A 226 -2.61 21.43 -21.13
C GLY A 226 -4.05 21.60 -20.66
N VAL A 227 -4.96 21.69 -21.63
CA VAL A 227 -6.40 21.74 -21.35
C VAL A 227 -6.80 20.47 -20.59
N PRO A 228 -7.51 20.58 -19.45
CA PRO A 228 -7.98 19.43 -18.70
C PRO A 228 -8.62 18.36 -19.58
N CYS A 229 -8.28 17.11 -19.28
CA CYS A 229 -8.77 15.91 -19.96
C CYS A 229 -8.43 15.76 -21.46
N LEU A 230 -7.67 16.68 -22.06
CA LEU A 230 -7.33 16.59 -23.49
C LEU A 230 -6.43 15.39 -23.83
N ALA A 231 -5.67 14.90 -22.86
CA ALA A 231 -4.73 13.79 -23.01
C ALA A 231 -5.08 12.61 -22.09
N CYS A 232 -6.36 12.39 -21.79
CA CYS A 232 -6.81 11.21 -21.07
C CYS A 232 -6.47 9.92 -21.81
N PRO A 233 -6.24 8.79 -21.10
CA PRO A 233 -6.06 7.49 -21.74
C PRO A 233 -7.20 7.16 -22.70
N PRO A 234 -6.94 6.66 -23.92
CA PRO A 234 -8.01 6.30 -24.86
C PRO A 234 -9.00 5.27 -24.29
N SER A 235 -8.54 4.39 -23.41
CA SER A 235 -9.35 3.39 -22.71
C SER A 235 -10.43 4.00 -21.81
N TYR A 236 -10.34 5.28 -21.49
CA TYR A 236 -11.29 5.97 -20.61
C TYR A 236 -12.52 6.51 -21.38
N GLY A 237 -12.52 6.42 -22.71
CA GLY A 237 -13.67 6.82 -23.53
C GLY A 237 -14.00 8.32 -23.48
N GLY A 238 -13.06 9.16 -23.04
CA GLY A 238 -13.20 10.62 -23.04
C GLY A 238 -14.00 11.22 -21.87
N SER A 239 -14.32 10.45 -20.83
CA SER A 239 -15.03 10.99 -19.66
C SER A 239 -14.15 11.95 -18.86
N CYS A 240 -14.70 13.12 -18.54
CA CYS A 240 -14.05 14.19 -17.80
C CYS A 240 -15.01 14.77 -16.76
N THR A 241 -14.63 14.70 -15.49
CA THR A 241 -15.37 15.33 -14.38
C THR A 241 -14.37 16.03 -13.48
N ASP A 242 -14.66 17.25 -13.04
CA ASP A 242 -13.78 18.04 -12.16
C ASP A 242 -12.32 18.11 -12.63
N ASN A 243 -12.09 18.22 -13.95
CA ASN A 243 -10.77 18.24 -14.60
C ASN A 243 -9.96 16.93 -14.49
N LEU A 244 -10.61 15.81 -14.18
CA LEU A 244 -9.98 14.49 -14.04
C LEU A 244 -10.50 13.52 -15.11
N CYS A 245 -9.61 12.65 -15.59
CA CYS A 245 -9.93 11.56 -16.50
C CYS A 245 -10.60 10.41 -15.72
N PHE A 246 -11.79 10.00 -16.15
CA PHE A 246 -12.50 8.85 -15.56
C PHE A 246 -12.52 7.67 -16.51
N PRO A 247 -12.29 6.43 -16.02
CA PRO A 247 -12.52 5.26 -16.84
C PRO A 247 -14.01 5.21 -17.19
N GLY A 248 -14.33 5.29 -18.48
CA GLY A 248 -15.70 5.15 -18.97
C GLY A 248 -16.34 3.91 -18.36
N VAL A 249 -17.42 4.11 -17.62
CA VAL A 249 -18.06 3.04 -16.85
C VAL A 249 -18.76 2.11 -17.84
N THR A 250 -18.24 0.91 -18.07
CA THR A 250 -18.92 -0.14 -18.86
C THR A 250 -19.86 -1.01 -18.02
N SER A 251 -20.04 -0.70 -16.73
CA SER A 251 -20.94 -1.42 -15.83
C SER A 251 -21.60 -0.49 -14.82
N ASN A 252 -22.90 -0.65 -14.59
CA ASN A 252 -23.66 0.07 -13.56
C ASN A 252 -23.27 -0.30 -12.10
N TYR A 253 -22.18 -1.05 -11.91
CA TYR A 253 -21.65 -1.41 -10.59
C TYR A 253 -20.37 -0.63 -10.29
N LEU A 254 -20.55 0.48 -9.57
CA LEU A 254 -19.46 1.16 -8.87
C LEU A 254 -19.17 0.41 -7.56
N TYR A 255 -18.23 -0.54 -7.59
CA TYR A 255 -17.74 -1.23 -6.40
C TYR A 255 -16.83 -0.32 -5.57
N TRP A 256 -17.40 0.69 -4.91
CA TRP A 256 -16.64 1.51 -3.96
C TRP A 256 -16.60 0.88 -2.56
N PHE A 257 -17.58 0.04 -2.20
CA PHE A 257 -17.71 -0.51 -0.84
C PHE A 257 -18.30 -1.94 -0.85
N LYS A 258 -17.45 -2.97 -0.81
CA LYS A 258 -17.81 -4.31 -0.31
C LYS A 258 -16.86 -4.74 0.79
#